data_AF-A0A920MUQ2-F1
#
_entry.id   AF-A0A920MUQ2-F1
#
_cell.length_a   1.000
_cell.length_b   1.000
_cell.length_c   1.000
_cell.angle_alpha   90.00
_cell.angle_beta   90.00
_cell.angle_gamma   90.00
#
_symmetry.space_group_name_H-M   'P 1'
#
loop_
_entity.id
_entity.type
_entity.pdbx_description
1 polymer ?
#
loop_
_entity_poly.entity_id
_entity_poly.type
_entity_poly.pdbx_seq_one_letter_code
_entity_poly.pdbx_strand_id
1 'polypeptide(L)' 'MLSEAVDCEMKFADDVLGGGITGMSLSDTREYLQFVADSRLQQLGIEPIYG' A
#
# COMPACT_ATOMS: atom_id res chain seq x y z
N MET A 1 -1.66 12.28 3.84
CA MET A 1 -2.73 11.44 4.44
C MET A 1 -2.74 10.01 3.89
N LEU A 2 -3.19 9.74 2.65
CA LEU A 2 -3.20 8.35 2.11
C LEU A 2 -1.80 7.80 1.80
N SER A 3 -0.90 8.64 1.29
CA SER A 3 0.50 8.27 1.07
C SER A 3 1.24 7.93 2.36
N GLU A 4 1.07 8.74 3.39
CA GLU A 4 1.59 8.47 4.74
C GLU A 4 1.05 7.15 5.32
N ALA A 5 -0.22 6.82 5.03
CA ALA A 5 -0.80 5.54 5.46
C ALA A 5 -0.14 4.35 4.73
N VAL A 6 0.10 4.46 3.42
CA VAL A 6 0.83 3.42 2.65
C VAL A 6 2.25 3.23 3.22
N ASP A 7 2.95 4.32 3.51
CA ASP A 7 4.31 4.23 4.09
C ASP A 7 4.29 3.66 5.52
N CYS A 8 3.25 3.95 6.31
CA CYS A 8 3.08 3.36 7.63
C CYS A 8 2.83 1.84 7.55
N GLU A 9 1.96 1.42 6.65
CA GLU A 9 1.63 0.00 6.47
C GLU A 9 2.81 -0.80 5.90
N MET A 10 3.64 -0.18 5.04
CA MET A 10 4.89 -0.78 4.58
C MET A 10 5.88 -1.04 5.71
N LYS A 11 5.97 -0.13 6.70
CA LYS A 11 6.80 -0.35 7.89
C LYS A 11 6.24 -1.48 8.75
N PHE A 12 4.92 -1.56 8.89
CA PHE A 12 4.27 -2.67 9.60
C PHE A 12 4.55 -4.01 8.90
N ALA A 13 4.43 -4.08 7.57
CA ALA A 13 4.71 -5.29 6.81
C ALA A 13 6.18 -5.72 6.93
N ASP A 14 7.12 -4.78 6.93
CA ASP A 14 8.55 -5.06 7.13
C ASP A 14 8.84 -5.60 8.54
N ASP A 15 8.29 -4.96 9.57
CA ASP A 15 8.54 -5.30 10.97
C ASP A 15 7.85 -6.61 11.41
N VAL A 16 6.59 -6.80 11.05
CA VAL A 16 5.78 -7.94 11.53
C VAL A 16 5.95 -9.18 10.65
N LEU A 17 6.17 -9.00 9.35
CA LEU A 17 6.26 -10.11 8.41
C LEU A 17 7.71 -10.41 8.01
N GLY A 18 8.68 -9.63 8.49
CA GLY A 18 10.12 -9.90 8.37
C GLY A 18 10.66 -9.89 6.93
N GLY A 19 9.92 -9.31 5.97
CA GLY A 19 10.28 -9.34 4.55
C GLY A 19 9.10 -9.44 3.56
N GLY A 20 7.85 -9.38 4.04
CA GLY A 20 6.64 -9.39 3.22
C GLY A 20 5.63 -10.47 3.62
N ILE A 21 4.44 -10.43 3.02
CA ILE A 21 3.39 -11.45 3.24
C ILE A 21 3.85 -12.77 2.61
N THR A 22 3.58 -13.92 3.24
CA THR A 22 3.91 -15.24 2.67
C THR A 22 3.39 -15.38 1.24
N GLY A 23 4.29 -15.43 0.25
CA GLY A 23 3.94 -15.50 -1.18
C GLY A 23 3.95 -14.16 -1.93
N MET A 24 4.29 -13.05 -1.28
CA MET A 24 4.47 -11.71 -1.87
C MET A 24 5.76 -11.06 -1.34
N SER A 25 6.54 -10.45 -2.22
CA SER A 25 7.66 -9.62 -1.81
C SER A 25 7.21 -8.30 -1.17
N LEU A 26 8.11 -7.58 -0.49
CA LEU A 26 7.82 -6.22 -0.02
C LEU A 26 7.44 -5.27 -1.17
N SER A 27 8.04 -5.42 -2.35
CA SER A 27 7.66 -4.66 -3.55
C SER A 27 6.22 -4.95 -3.96
N ASP A 28 5.83 -6.22 -4.02
CA ASP A 28 4.45 -6.61 -4.37
C ASP A 28 3.46 -6.10 -3.32
N THR A 29 3.87 -6.12 -2.05
CA THR A 29 3.08 -5.58 -0.94
C THR A 29 2.87 -4.07 -1.10
N ARG A 30 3.91 -3.34 -1.52
CA ARG A 30 3.81 -1.90 -1.75
C ARG A 30 2.88 -1.57 -2.91
N GLU A 31 3.03 -2.26 -4.04
CA GLU A 31 2.17 -2.06 -5.21
C GLU A 31 0.71 -2.36 -4.87
N TYR A 32 0.46 -3.43 -4.10
CA TYR A 32 -0.89 -3.75 -3.62
C TYR A 32 -1.48 -2.63 -2.75
N LEU A 33 -0.71 -2.10 -1.80
CA LEU A 33 -1.16 -0.99 -0.94
C LEU A 33 -1.44 0.29 -1.73
N GLN A 34 -0.63 0.57 -2.76
CA GLN A 34 -0.84 1.70 -3.67
C GLN A 34 -2.11 1.53 -4.50
N PHE A 35 -2.37 0.33 -5.03
CA PHE A 35 -3.62 0.01 -5.71
C PHE A 35 -4.84 0.21 -4.79
N VAL A 36 -4.76 -0.25 -3.53
CA VAL A 36 -5.84 -0.05 -2.56
C VAL A 36 -6.05 1.44 -2.26
N ALA A 37 -4.97 2.23 -2.16
CA ALA A 37 -5.05 3.67 -1.95
C ALA A 37 -5.75 4.38 -3.13
N ASP A 38 -5.41 4.01 -4.37
CA ASP A 38 -6.03 4.57 -5.57
C ASP A 38 -7.49 4.16 -5.71
N SER A 39 -7.82 2.90 -5.43
CA SER A 39 -9.21 2.44 -5.39
C SER A 39 -10.04 3.24 -4.38
N ARG A 40 -9.46 3.57 -3.22
CA ARG A 40 -10.13 4.40 -2.22
C ARG A 40 -10.34 5.83 -2.69
N LEU A 41 -9.35 6.42 -3.37
CA LEU A 41 -9.46 7.77 -3.93
C LEU A 41 -10.56 7.82 -5.00
N GLN A 42 -10.58 6.85 -5.91
CA GLN A 42 -11.62 6.74 -6.94
C GLN A 42 -13.02 6.61 -6.34
N GLN A 43 -13.21 5.83 -5.28
CA GLN A 43 -14.49 5.73 -4.57
C GLN A 43 -14.95 7.06 -3.96
N LEU A 44 -14.00 7.94 -3.63
CA LEU A 44 -14.28 9.29 -3.12
C LEU A 44 -14.40 10.33 -4.24
N GLY A 45 -14.29 9.93 -5.52
CA GLY A 45 -14.30 10.83 -6.67
C GLY A 45 -13.04 11.69 -6.81
N ILE A 46 -11.92 11.22 -6.24
CA ILE A 46 -10.61 11.87 -6.28
C ILE A 46 -9.73 11.12 -7.29
N GLU A 47 -8.92 11.86 -8.05
CA GLU A 47 -7.97 11.27 -8.99
C GLU A 47 -6.92 10.38 -8.27
N PRO A 48 -6.52 9.25 -8.88
CA PRO A 48 -5.51 8.36 -8.33
C PRO A 48 -4.12 9.03 -8.28
N ILE A 49 -3.27 8.55 -7.36
CA ILE A 49 -1.93 9.09 -7.11
C ILE A 49 -0.85 8.17 -7.68
N TYR A 50 -1.07 6.85 -7.70
CA TYR A 50 -0.02 5.87 -7.98
C TYR A 50 -0.07 5.29 -9.39
N GLY A 51 -1.28 5.15 -9.96
CA GLY A 51 -1.48 4.76 -11.37
C GLY A 51 -1.56 3.25 -11.56
#